data_AF-A0A354U7C6-F1
#
_entry.id   AF-A0A354U7C6-F1
#
_cell.length_a   1.000
_cell.length_b   1.000
_cell.length_c   1.000
_cell.angle_alpha   90.00
_cell.angle_beta   90.00
_cell.angle_gamma   90.00
#
_symmetry.space_group_name_H-M   'P 1'
#
loop_
_entity.id
_entity.type
_entity.pdbx_description
1 polymer ?
#
loop_
_entity_poly.entity_id
_entity_poly.type
_entity_poly.pdbx_seq_one_letter_code
_entity_poly.pdbx_strand_id
1 'polypeptide(L)'
;FRFRKLKSVNCGFEFSEAEIEGRRQLRQFIKWIRKDVPAFKHSHLMSMGAEIGVRESRRVKGRAYLTEEDFNNRSKFPDAIARCNYPIDIHSVNGGSTRMVWMGCNEYYEIPYGCIVPEDCDNLLIAGRPISVSHELHSSSRVMPPACSVGQAAGAGCALAVKRGCDPSALDGRDVRSLLVEHGAWL
;
A
#
# COMPACT_ATOMS: atom_id res chain seq x y z
N PHE A 1 6.15 17.36 -10.57
CA PHE A 1 6.60 16.01 -10.89
C PHE A 1 5.65 15.39 -11.90
N ARG A 2 6.18 14.72 -12.93
CA ARG A 2 5.42 13.95 -13.91
C ARG A 2 5.45 12.48 -13.51
N PHE A 3 4.27 11.90 -13.39
CA PHE A 3 4.09 10.47 -13.22
C PHE A 3 3.84 9.83 -14.58
N ARG A 4 4.18 8.55 -14.72
CA ARG A 4 3.94 7.80 -15.94
C ARG A 4 3.15 6.54 -15.62
N LYS A 5 2.03 6.35 -16.32
CA LYS A 5 1.33 5.07 -16.32
C LYS A 5 2.02 4.15 -17.32
N LEU A 6 2.56 3.04 -16.82
CA LEU A 6 3.12 1.98 -17.65
C LEU A 6 1.98 1.07 -18.11
N LYS A 7 2.04 0.56 -19.34
CA LYS A 7 1.11 -0.48 -19.82
C LYS A 7 1.38 -1.81 -19.12
N SER A 8 2.65 -2.08 -18.83
CA SER A 8 3.08 -3.25 -18.07
C SER A 8 4.35 -2.94 -17.28
N VAL A 9 4.39 -3.41 -16.02
CA VAL A 9 5.60 -3.34 -15.18
C VAL A 9 6.73 -4.23 -15.68
N ASN A 10 6.45 -5.14 -16.63
CA ASN A 10 7.44 -6.05 -17.23
C ASN A 10 7.96 -5.56 -18.58
N CYS A 11 7.54 -4.37 -19.06
CA CYS A 11 8.02 -3.83 -20.33
C CYS A 11 9.33 -3.05 -20.11
N GLY A 12 10.47 -3.65 -20.47
CA GLY A 12 11.79 -3.04 -20.29
C GLY A 12 11.92 -1.67 -20.98
N PHE A 13 11.36 -1.50 -22.18
CA PHE A 13 11.40 -0.22 -22.88
C PHE A 13 10.63 0.89 -22.15
N GLU A 14 9.43 0.59 -21.64
CA GLU A 14 8.65 1.59 -20.90
C GLU A 14 9.31 1.94 -19.56
N PHE A 15 9.97 0.96 -18.93
CA PHE A 15 10.75 1.17 -17.71
C PHE A 15 11.95 2.07 -17.96
N SER A 16 12.75 1.78 -18.99
CA SER A 16 13.89 2.62 -19.40
C SER A 16 13.48 4.07 -19.68
N GLU A 17 12.38 4.26 -20.42
CA GLU A 17 11.83 5.59 -20.68
C GLU A 17 11.39 6.32 -19.39
N ALA A 18 10.77 5.60 -18.45
CA ALA A 18 10.40 6.15 -17.16
C ALA A 18 11.63 6.53 -16.30
N GLU A 19 12.71 5.75 -16.37
CA GLU A 19 13.97 6.08 -15.70
C GLU A 19 14.65 7.31 -16.30
N ILE A 20 14.70 7.42 -17.62
CA ILE A 20 15.26 8.59 -18.32
C ILE A 20 14.51 9.85 -17.88
N GLU A 21 13.17 9.79 -17.89
CA GLU A 21 12.32 10.88 -17.45
C GLU A 21 12.49 11.20 -15.95
N GLY A 22 12.55 10.19 -15.08
CA GLY A 22 12.80 10.36 -13.65
C GLY A 22 14.16 11.04 -13.37
N ARG A 23 15.21 10.59 -14.06
CA ARG A 23 16.56 11.19 -13.98
C ARG A 23 16.58 12.62 -14.51
N ARG A 24 15.81 12.92 -15.56
CA ARG A 24 15.64 14.29 -16.08
C ARG A 24 14.97 15.19 -15.03
N GLN A 25 13.90 14.73 -14.40
CA GLN A 25 13.20 15.47 -13.34
C GLN A 25 14.07 15.68 -12.09
N LEU A 26 14.84 14.68 -11.66
CA LEU A 26 15.78 14.80 -10.55
C LEU A 26 16.79 15.93 -10.78
N ARG A 27 17.40 15.99 -11.98
CA ARG A 27 18.34 17.05 -12.33
C ARG A 27 17.68 18.44 -12.33
N GLN A 28 16.43 18.53 -12.79
CA GLN A 28 15.66 19.78 -12.73
C GLN A 28 15.38 20.19 -11.27
N PHE A 29 15.01 19.25 -10.42
CA PHE A 29 14.74 19.49 -9.00
C PHE A 29 15.99 19.97 -8.25
N ILE A 30 17.15 19.35 -8.50
CA ILE A 30 18.43 19.77 -7.90
C ILE A 30 18.82 21.19 -8.36
N LYS A 31 18.64 21.50 -9.66
CA LYS A 31 18.90 22.84 -10.18
C LYS A 31 18.01 23.89 -9.51
N TRP A 32 16.72 23.57 -9.38
CA TRP A 32 15.73 24.42 -8.73
C TRP A 32 16.06 24.66 -7.25
N ILE A 33 16.27 23.60 -6.47
CA ILE A 33 16.47 23.71 -5.02
C ILE A 33 17.75 24.49 -4.68
N ARG A 34 18.83 24.31 -5.44
CA ARG A 34 20.09 25.07 -5.27
C ARG A 34 19.94 26.55 -5.62
N LYS A 35 19.07 26.87 -6.58
CA LYS A 35 18.82 28.24 -7.03
C LYS A 35 17.94 28.99 -6.05
N ASP A 36 16.84 28.36 -5.63
CA ASP A 36 15.74 29.05 -4.96
C ASP A 36 15.68 28.81 -3.44
N VAL A 37 16.40 27.82 -2.90
CA VAL A 37 16.44 27.53 -1.45
C VAL A 37 17.86 27.77 -0.91
N PRO A 38 18.11 28.88 -0.18
CA PRO A 38 19.46 29.29 0.25
C PRO A 38 20.24 28.20 1.00
N ALA A 39 19.57 27.44 1.86
CA ALA A 39 20.18 26.34 2.63
C ALA A 39 20.78 25.23 1.73
N PHE A 40 20.33 25.10 0.49
CA PHE A 40 20.77 24.07 -0.45
C PHE A 40 21.76 24.58 -1.51
N LYS A 41 22.19 25.85 -1.48
CA LYS A 41 23.05 26.46 -2.51
C LYS A 41 24.30 25.64 -2.84
N HIS A 42 24.94 25.07 -1.83
CA HIS A 42 26.15 24.25 -1.95
C HIS A 42 25.90 22.74 -1.75
N SER A 43 24.63 22.31 -1.72
CA SER A 43 24.27 20.90 -1.61
C SER A 43 24.75 20.11 -2.82
N HIS A 44 24.98 18.81 -2.67
CA HIS A 44 25.26 17.89 -3.77
C HIS A 44 24.42 16.63 -3.69
N LEU A 45 24.17 16.01 -4.85
CA LEU A 45 23.48 14.73 -4.91
C LEU A 45 24.44 13.65 -4.41
N MET A 46 24.16 13.10 -3.23
CA MET A 46 24.95 12.01 -2.64
C MET A 46 24.62 10.66 -3.29
N SER A 47 23.32 10.37 -3.45
CA SER A 47 22.85 9.12 -4.05
C SER A 47 21.46 9.30 -4.66
N MET A 48 21.07 8.35 -5.51
CA MET A 48 19.72 8.25 -6.05
C MET A 48 19.33 6.77 -6.16
N GLY A 49 18.03 6.49 -6.25
CA GLY A 49 17.55 5.13 -6.51
C GLY A 49 18.15 4.58 -7.80
N ALA A 50 18.55 3.31 -7.78
CA ALA A 50 19.07 2.61 -8.95
C ALA A 50 18.01 2.50 -10.05
N GLU A 51 16.76 2.27 -9.64
CA GLU A 51 15.60 2.04 -10.50
C GLU A 51 14.43 2.96 -10.15
N ILE A 52 13.51 3.15 -11.11
CA ILE A 52 12.28 3.90 -10.89
C ILE A 52 11.29 3.09 -10.03
N GLY A 53 10.72 3.73 -9.00
CA GLY A 53 9.76 3.08 -8.12
C GLY A 53 8.38 2.89 -8.76
N VAL A 54 7.85 1.66 -8.72
CA VAL A 54 6.48 1.33 -9.12
C VAL A 54 5.54 1.45 -7.91
N ARG A 55 4.56 2.35 -8.01
CA ARG A 55 3.59 2.62 -6.92
C ARG A 55 2.42 1.63 -6.87
N GLU A 56 2.01 1.13 -8.02
CA GLU A 56 0.86 0.22 -8.15
C GLU A 56 1.15 -0.85 -9.20
N SER A 57 0.72 -2.07 -8.91
CA SER A 57 0.90 -3.25 -9.76
C SER A 57 -0.34 -4.13 -9.68
N ARG A 58 -0.24 -5.38 -10.16
CA ARG A 58 -1.29 -6.38 -10.00
C ARG A 58 -1.63 -6.57 -8.52
N ARG A 59 -2.92 -6.78 -8.24
CA ARG A 59 -3.50 -7.12 -6.95
C ARG A 59 -4.31 -8.41 -7.10
N VAL A 60 -4.50 -9.10 -5.99
CA VAL A 60 -5.27 -10.34 -5.91
C VAL A 60 -6.68 -10.01 -5.45
N LYS A 61 -7.67 -10.65 -6.07
CA LYS A 61 -9.05 -10.63 -5.58
C LYS A 61 -9.16 -11.56 -4.39
N GLY A 62 -9.51 -10.99 -3.26
CA GLY A 62 -9.73 -11.70 -2.01
C GLY A 62 -11.21 -11.76 -1.66
N ARG A 63 -11.56 -12.63 -0.71
CA ARG A 63 -12.93 -12.88 -0.26
C ARG A 63 -13.64 -11.64 0.31
N ALA A 64 -12.89 -10.60 0.65
CA ALA A 64 -13.40 -9.25 0.84
C ALA A 64 -12.68 -8.26 -0.10
N TYR A 65 -13.39 -7.21 -0.50
CA TYR A 65 -12.87 -6.16 -1.35
C TYR A 65 -13.33 -4.80 -0.84
N LEU A 66 -12.40 -4.02 -0.31
CA LEU A 66 -12.71 -2.68 0.20
C LEU A 66 -12.57 -1.61 -0.87
N THR A 67 -13.34 -0.54 -0.75
CA THR A 67 -13.41 0.56 -1.70
C THR A 67 -13.19 1.91 -1.04
N GLU A 68 -13.25 2.98 -1.83
CA GLU A 68 -13.30 4.34 -1.28
C GLU A 68 -14.50 4.57 -0.36
N GLU A 69 -15.61 3.86 -0.55
CA GLU A 69 -16.77 3.96 0.34
C GLU A 69 -16.41 3.54 1.77
N ASP A 70 -15.62 2.48 1.92
CA ASP A 70 -15.14 2.02 3.24
C ASP A 70 -14.20 3.02 3.92
N PHE A 71 -13.39 3.71 3.12
CA PHE A 71 -12.59 4.82 3.60
C PHE A 71 -13.52 5.90 4.19
N ASN A 72 -14.50 6.35 3.40
CA ASN A 72 -15.42 7.42 3.76
C ASN A 72 -16.28 7.07 4.99
N ASN A 73 -16.73 5.83 5.09
CA ASN A 73 -17.55 5.33 6.19
C ASN A 73 -16.75 4.98 7.46
N ARG A 74 -15.41 5.03 7.39
CA ARG A 74 -14.54 4.56 8.48
C ARG A 74 -14.85 3.12 8.88
N SER A 75 -15.15 2.27 7.89
CA SER A 75 -15.70 0.92 8.09
C SER A 75 -14.90 0.13 9.13
N LYS A 76 -15.64 -0.60 9.98
CA LYS A 76 -15.12 -1.46 11.06
C LYS A 76 -15.54 -2.89 10.82
N PHE A 77 -14.68 -3.83 11.17
CA PHE A 77 -14.90 -5.24 10.91
C PHE A 77 -14.59 -6.09 12.14
N PRO A 78 -15.47 -7.04 12.49
CA PRO A 78 -15.22 -7.92 13.64
C PRO A 78 -13.95 -8.77 13.46
N ASP A 79 -13.56 -9.03 12.22
CA ASP A 79 -12.36 -9.76 11.80
C ASP A 79 -11.24 -8.85 11.28
N ALA A 80 -11.20 -7.58 11.71
CA ALA A 80 -10.15 -6.65 11.30
C ALA A 80 -8.75 -7.13 11.70
N ILE A 81 -7.81 -6.99 10.77
CA ILE A 81 -6.40 -7.36 10.93
C ILE A 81 -5.44 -6.17 10.86
N ALA A 82 -5.93 -5.01 10.42
CA ALA A 82 -5.17 -3.76 10.42
C ALA A 82 -6.10 -2.56 10.54
N ARG A 83 -5.60 -1.50 11.18
CA ARG A 83 -6.19 -0.16 11.17
C ARG A 83 -5.33 0.77 10.32
N CYS A 84 -5.96 1.65 9.55
CA CYS A 84 -5.26 2.61 8.72
C CYS A 84 -5.79 4.03 8.94
N ASN A 85 -4.87 4.96 9.21
CA ASN A 85 -5.09 6.39 9.09
C ASN A 85 -4.01 7.01 8.19
N TYR A 86 -4.23 6.92 6.88
CA TYR A 86 -3.45 7.65 5.89
C TYR A 86 -4.41 8.18 4.82
N PRO A 87 -4.23 9.40 4.31
CA PRO A 87 -5.14 9.96 3.31
C PRO A 87 -5.15 9.16 2.00
N ILE A 88 -6.22 9.25 1.23
CA ILE A 88 -6.18 8.88 -0.19
C ILE A 88 -5.24 9.88 -0.90
N ASP A 89 -4.21 9.40 -1.60
CA ASP A 89 -3.08 10.18 -2.14
C ASP A 89 -2.87 10.03 -3.66
N ILE A 90 -3.93 10.23 -4.44
CA ILE A 90 -3.88 9.91 -5.88
C ILE A 90 -3.22 11.04 -6.67
N HIS A 91 -2.08 10.73 -7.30
CA HIS A 91 -1.38 11.68 -8.16
C HIS A 91 -1.87 11.62 -9.61
N SER A 92 -2.08 12.80 -10.20
CA SER A 92 -2.41 12.91 -11.63
C SER A 92 -1.27 12.39 -12.53
N VAL A 93 -1.61 11.49 -13.43
CA VAL A 93 -0.69 10.95 -14.45
C VAL A 93 -0.33 12.01 -15.50
N ASN A 94 -1.26 12.92 -15.81
CA ASN A 94 -1.08 13.90 -16.89
C ASN A 94 -0.37 15.19 -16.46
N GLY A 95 0.12 15.23 -15.22
CA GLY A 95 0.58 16.47 -14.58
C GLY A 95 -0.61 17.29 -14.11
N GLY A 96 -0.66 17.59 -12.82
CA GLY A 96 -1.78 18.27 -12.18
C GLY A 96 -1.68 18.16 -10.66
N SER A 97 -2.75 18.55 -9.97
CA SER A 97 -2.84 18.44 -8.51
C SER A 97 -2.93 16.98 -8.06
N THR A 98 -2.54 16.74 -6.81
CA THR A 98 -2.74 15.46 -6.13
C THR A 98 -4.10 15.50 -5.46
N ARG A 99 -4.93 14.48 -5.69
CA ARG A 99 -6.20 14.32 -4.97
C ARG A 99 -5.88 13.78 -3.58
N MET A 100 -6.17 14.61 -2.59
CA MET A 100 -5.99 14.28 -1.17
C MET A 100 -7.37 14.20 -0.51
N VAL A 101 -7.72 13.05 0.05
CA VAL A 101 -8.89 12.91 0.93
C VAL A 101 -8.40 12.53 2.31
N TRP A 102 -8.65 13.39 3.29
CA TRP A 102 -8.14 13.25 4.64
C TRP A 102 -9.18 12.63 5.58
N MET A 103 -8.67 11.97 6.61
CA MET A 103 -9.46 11.58 7.78
C MET A 103 -9.11 12.49 8.96
N GLY A 104 -10.03 12.61 9.91
CA GLY A 104 -9.82 13.36 11.14
C GLY A 104 -8.76 12.73 12.05
N CYS A 105 -8.33 13.51 13.05
CA CYS A 105 -7.50 13.00 14.13
C CYS A 105 -8.26 11.88 14.87
N ASN A 106 -7.59 10.76 15.15
CA ASN A 106 -8.15 9.55 15.77
C ASN A 106 -9.20 8.78 14.95
N GLU A 107 -9.49 9.18 13.71
CA GLU A 107 -10.27 8.36 12.80
C GLU A 107 -9.39 7.29 12.15
N TYR A 108 -10.00 6.21 11.67
CA TYR A 108 -9.32 5.17 10.89
C TYR A 108 -10.38 4.34 10.17
N TYR A 109 -9.99 3.59 9.16
CA TYR A 109 -10.76 2.45 8.66
C TYR A 109 -10.02 1.15 8.99
N GLU A 110 -10.72 0.03 8.94
CA GLU A 110 -10.17 -1.29 9.19
C GLU A 110 -10.05 -2.10 7.91
N ILE A 111 -9.13 -3.06 7.91
CA ILE A 111 -8.95 -4.04 6.84
C ILE A 111 -9.35 -5.41 7.39
N PRO A 112 -10.40 -6.07 6.88
CA PRO A 112 -10.81 -7.40 7.33
C PRO A 112 -9.87 -8.49 6.80
N TYR A 113 -9.85 -9.63 7.47
CA TYR A 113 -9.03 -10.79 7.07
C TYR A 113 -9.32 -11.24 5.64
N GLY A 114 -10.58 -11.19 5.20
CA GLY A 114 -10.98 -11.54 3.83
C GLY A 114 -10.24 -10.77 2.73
N CYS A 115 -9.67 -9.58 3.01
CA CYS A 115 -8.88 -8.84 2.02
C CYS A 115 -7.54 -9.49 1.68
N ILE A 116 -7.03 -10.36 2.54
CA ILE A 116 -5.78 -11.10 2.34
C ILE A 116 -5.97 -12.58 2.00
N VAL A 117 -7.21 -13.08 2.05
CA VAL A 117 -7.56 -14.46 1.65
C VAL A 117 -7.99 -14.45 0.18
N PRO A 118 -7.24 -15.06 -0.75
CA PRO A 118 -7.63 -15.16 -2.15
C PRO A 118 -8.97 -15.88 -2.34
N GLU A 119 -9.73 -15.52 -3.38
CA GLU A 119 -10.98 -16.21 -3.72
C GLU A 119 -10.73 -17.63 -4.25
N ASP A 120 -9.65 -17.81 -5.04
CA ASP A 120 -9.40 -19.04 -5.82
C ASP A 120 -8.24 -19.90 -5.27
N CYS A 121 -7.76 -19.64 -4.06
CA CYS A 121 -6.63 -20.36 -3.48
C CYS A 121 -6.75 -20.47 -1.96
N ASP A 122 -6.77 -21.71 -1.45
CA ASP A 122 -7.04 -21.97 -0.03
C ASP A 122 -5.79 -21.89 0.85
N ASN A 123 -4.64 -22.30 0.32
CA ASN A 123 -3.38 -22.45 1.06
C ASN A 123 -2.43 -21.23 0.96
N LEU A 124 -2.97 -20.05 0.62
CA LEU A 124 -2.19 -18.82 0.37
C LEU A 124 -2.81 -17.62 1.10
N LEU A 125 -1.98 -16.78 1.72
CA LEU A 125 -2.35 -15.45 2.20
C LEU A 125 -1.52 -14.37 1.50
N ILE A 126 -2.16 -13.23 1.26
CA ILE A 126 -1.56 -12.08 0.59
C ILE A 126 -1.01 -11.09 1.62
N ALA A 127 0.28 -10.80 1.54
CA ALA A 127 0.93 -9.80 2.39
C ALA A 127 1.24 -8.50 1.61
N GLY A 128 0.90 -7.35 2.19
CA GLY A 128 1.32 -6.03 1.72
C GLY A 128 0.56 -5.51 0.48
N ARG A 129 1.30 -5.02 -0.52
CA ARG A 129 0.74 -4.27 -1.67
C ARG A 129 -0.23 -5.01 -2.60
N PRO A 130 -0.19 -6.34 -2.81
CA PRO A 130 -1.14 -7.02 -3.70
C PRO A 130 -2.52 -7.27 -3.07
N ILE A 131 -2.86 -6.59 -1.97
CA ILE A 131 -4.13 -6.75 -1.22
C ILE A 131 -5.39 -6.39 -2.04
N SER A 132 -6.50 -7.04 -1.70
CA SER A 132 -7.83 -6.90 -2.33
C SER A 132 -8.54 -5.60 -1.91
N VAL A 133 -8.20 -4.50 -2.58
CA VAL A 133 -8.80 -3.17 -2.37
C VAL A 133 -8.88 -2.37 -3.69
N SER A 134 -9.74 -1.34 -3.76
CA SER A 134 -9.85 -0.44 -4.91
C SER A 134 -8.59 0.43 -5.11
N HIS A 135 -8.45 1.05 -6.29
CA HIS A 135 -7.32 1.93 -6.62
C HIS A 135 -7.16 3.07 -5.60
N GLU A 136 -8.29 3.66 -5.20
CA GLU A 136 -8.37 4.78 -4.29
C GLU A 136 -7.94 4.36 -2.88
N LEU A 137 -8.50 3.27 -2.35
CA LEU A 137 -8.13 2.77 -1.03
C LEU A 137 -6.72 2.19 -1.01
N HIS A 138 -6.21 1.67 -2.14
CA HIS A 138 -4.82 1.24 -2.28
C HIS A 138 -3.85 2.40 -2.07
N SER A 139 -4.18 3.60 -2.58
CA SER A 139 -3.37 4.80 -2.37
C SER A 139 -3.16 5.10 -0.88
N SER A 140 -4.18 4.81 -0.05
CA SER A 140 -4.14 4.97 1.40
C SER A 140 -3.43 3.81 2.12
N SER A 141 -3.83 2.57 1.81
CA SER A 141 -3.39 1.36 2.54
C SER A 141 -1.97 0.88 2.20
N ARG A 142 -1.39 1.28 1.07
CA ARG A 142 -0.09 0.72 0.62
C ARG A 142 1.15 1.34 1.27
N VAL A 143 0.98 2.33 2.16
CA VAL A 143 2.09 2.95 2.89
C VAL A 143 2.68 1.99 3.92
N MET A 144 3.89 2.28 4.42
CA MET A 144 4.65 1.31 5.21
C MET A 144 3.90 0.79 6.46
N PRO A 145 3.25 1.62 7.30
CA PRO A 145 2.64 1.10 8.52
C PRO A 145 1.51 0.08 8.26
N PRO A 146 0.48 0.35 7.44
CA PRO A 146 -0.55 -0.65 7.15
C PRO A 146 0.01 -1.85 6.37
N ALA A 147 0.99 -1.66 5.48
CA ALA A 147 1.63 -2.78 4.78
C ALA A 147 2.34 -3.74 5.76
N CYS A 148 3.02 -3.21 6.78
CA CYS A 148 3.61 -4.00 7.85
C CYS A 148 2.55 -4.71 8.70
N SER A 149 1.47 -4.03 9.10
CA SER A 149 0.38 -4.64 9.87
C SER A 149 -0.29 -5.78 9.10
N VAL A 150 -0.56 -5.60 7.81
CA VAL A 150 -1.09 -6.64 6.93
C VAL A 150 -0.09 -7.80 6.80
N GLY A 151 1.21 -7.51 6.70
CA GLY A 151 2.24 -8.54 6.67
C GLY A 151 2.30 -9.38 7.96
N GLN A 152 2.22 -8.72 9.11
CA GLN A 152 2.14 -9.41 10.41
C GLN A 152 0.89 -10.28 10.50
N ALA A 153 -0.26 -9.76 10.07
CA ALA A 153 -1.51 -10.50 10.04
C ALA A 153 -1.47 -11.74 9.14
N ALA A 154 -0.90 -11.63 7.94
CA ALA A 154 -0.71 -12.77 7.05
C ALA A 154 0.19 -13.83 7.68
N GLY A 155 1.31 -13.42 8.31
CA GLY A 155 2.19 -14.33 9.04
C GLY A 155 1.49 -15.03 10.21
N ALA A 156 0.73 -14.28 11.01
CA ALA A 156 -0.05 -14.80 12.13
C ALA A 156 -1.14 -15.79 11.66
N GLY A 157 -1.85 -15.47 10.57
CA GLY A 157 -2.82 -16.35 9.94
C GLY A 157 -2.19 -17.67 9.48
N CYS A 158 -1.05 -17.61 8.79
CA CYS A 158 -0.31 -18.81 8.39
C CYS A 158 0.13 -19.66 9.60
N ALA A 159 0.68 -19.04 10.65
CA ALA A 159 1.09 -19.76 11.86
C ALA A 159 -0.09 -20.44 12.57
N LEU A 160 -1.24 -19.75 12.63
CA LEU A 160 -2.46 -20.28 13.22
C LEU A 160 -3.04 -21.44 12.40
N ALA A 161 -3.04 -21.33 11.07
CA ALA A 161 -3.48 -22.36 10.15
C ALA A 161 -2.67 -23.66 10.33
N VAL A 162 -1.34 -23.55 10.37
CA VAL A 162 -0.43 -24.67 10.63
C VAL A 162 -0.71 -25.32 11.99
N LYS A 163 -0.89 -24.50 13.04
CA LYS A 163 -1.19 -25.00 14.40
C LYS A 163 -2.51 -25.78 14.46
N ARG A 164 -3.49 -25.41 13.64
CA ARG A 164 -4.82 -26.03 13.57
C ARG A 164 -4.92 -27.16 12.54
N GLY A 165 -3.91 -27.35 11.71
CA GLY A 165 -3.92 -28.35 10.64
C GLY A 165 -4.99 -28.05 9.57
N CYS A 166 -5.23 -26.77 9.28
CA CYS A 166 -6.18 -26.34 8.25
C CYS A 166 -5.54 -25.35 7.28
N ASP A 167 -6.22 -25.09 6.17
CA ASP A 167 -5.83 -24.03 5.23
C ASP A 167 -6.12 -22.65 5.83
N PRO A 168 -5.30 -21.61 5.55
CA PRO A 168 -5.56 -20.25 5.98
C PRO A 168 -6.93 -19.71 5.57
N SER A 169 -7.47 -20.19 4.45
CA SER A 169 -8.81 -19.80 3.98
C SER A 169 -9.95 -20.40 4.81
N ALA A 170 -9.69 -21.43 5.61
CA ALA A 170 -10.65 -22.05 6.54
C ALA A 170 -10.63 -21.38 7.93
N LEU A 171 -9.72 -20.43 8.18
CA LEU A 171 -9.67 -19.69 9.44
C LEU A 171 -10.83 -18.69 9.54
N ASP A 172 -11.38 -18.55 10.74
CA ASP A 172 -12.16 -17.38 11.11
C ASP A 172 -11.21 -16.21 11.36
N GLY A 173 -11.39 -15.11 10.64
CA GLY A 173 -10.52 -13.93 10.77
C GLY A 173 -10.55 -13.31 12.18
N ARG A 174 -11.60 -13.56 12.98
CA ARG A 174 -11.66 -13.16 14.40
C ARG A 174 -10.62 -13.86 15.26
N ASP A 175 -10.23 -15.08 14.90
CA ASP A 175 -9.16 -15.80 15.59
C ASP A 175 -7.80 -15.18 15.28
N VAL A 176 -7.58 -14.76 14.03
CA VAL A 176 -6.36 -14.06 13.61
C VAL A 176 -6.27 -12.70 14.32
N ARG A 177 -7.39 -11.95 14.36
CA ARG A 177 -7.49 -10.71 15.14
C ARG A 177 -7.15 -10.93 16.61
N SER A 178 -7.69 -11.97 17.24
CA SER A 178 -7.44 -12.28 18.65
C SER A 178 -5.96 -12.56 18.91
N LEU A 179 -5.32 -13.33 18.03
CA LEU A 179 -3.88 -13.60 18.09
C LEU A 179 -3.06 -12.31 17.92
N LEU A 180 -3.43 -11.43 16.99
CA LEU A 180 -2.75 -10.14 16.82
C LEU A 180 -2.84 -9.27 18.07
N VAL A 181 -4.02 -9.21 18.71
CA VAL A 181 -4.23 -8.48 19.97
C VAL A 181 -3.41 -9.07 21.11
N GLU A 182 -3.32 -10.41 21.21
CA GLU A 182 -2.45 -11.09 22.18
C GLU A 182 -0.98 -10.68 22.00
N HIS A 183 -0.56 -10.46 20.75
CA HIS A 183 0.78 -9.95 20.41
C HIS A 183 0.91 -8.42 20.45
N GLY A 184 -0.05 -7.71 21.04
CA GLY A 184 0.01 -6.27 21.29
C GLY A 184 -0.48 -5.38 20.15
N ALA A 185 -1.12 -5.94 19.11
CA ALA A 185 -1.76 -5.12 18.09
C ALA A 185 -2.98 -4.39 18.67
N TRP A 186 -3.16 -3.13 18.28
CA TRP A 186 -4.35 -2.34 18.64
C TRP A 186 -5.40 -2.45 17.55
N LEU A 187 -6.39 -3.33 17.74
CA LEU A 187 -7.42 -3.69 16.76
C LEU A 187 -8.82 -3.64 17.33
#